data_AF-A0A1T2KXR1-F1
#
_entry.id   AF-A0A1T2KXR1-F1
#
_cell.length_a   1.000
_cell.length_b   1.000
_cell.length_c   1.000
_cell.angle_alpha   90.00
_cell.angle_beta   90.00
_cell.angle_gamma   90.00
#
_symmetry.space_group_name_H-M   'P 1'
#
loop_
_entity.id
_entity.type
_entity.pdbx_description
1 polymer ?
#
loop_
_entity_poly.entity_id
_entity_poly.type
_entity_poly.pdbx_seq_one_letter_code
_entity_poly.pdbx_strand_id
1 'polypeptide(L)'
;MVTHKTQFTFLLLLMLTLAYTGCRSLGIDLGKMSETDAEKTLTKALRTYGATIRWGLIGQAYNFLEPELKAVTKIPDNLDNIKVAHYQVLQSPIMTGEGEAKTATQSAVILYVFKDRQVERKLLDEQAWRYIPEEKIWVRTNPIPEFK
;
A
#
# COMPACT_ATOMS: atom_id res chain seq x y z
N MET A 1 38.31 54.91 22.22
CA MET A 1 36.86 54.86 22.53
C MET A 1 36.07 54.49 21.27
N VAL A 2 36.37 53.34 20.64
CA VAL A 2 35.71 52.89 19.41
C VAL A 2 35.93 51.37 19.32
N THR A 3 35.03 50.53 19.81
CA THR A 3 34.98 49.06 19.54
C THR A 3 33.95 48.33 20.43
N HIS A 4 32.66 48.63 20.31
CA HIS A 4 31.65 47.73 20.90
C HIS A 4 30.37 47.62 20.05
N LYS A 5 29.93 48.72 19.40
CA LYS A 5 28.76 48.67 18.52
C LYS A 5 29.00 47.81 17.27
N THR A 6 30.17 47.91 16.63
CA THR A 6 30.51 47.17 15.40
C THR A 6 30.63 45.66 15.58
N GLN A 7 31.04 45.18 16.76
CA GLN A 7 31.11 43.73 17.03
C GLN A 7 29.73 43.11 17.24
N PHE A 8 28.79 43.84 17.86
CA PHE A 8 27.43 43.35 18.05
C PHE A 8 26.65 43.28 16.74
N THR A 9 26.84 44.25 15.84
CA THR A 9 26.21 44.24 14.51
C THR A 9 26.75 43.11 13.63
N PHE A 10 28.05 42.79 13.75
CA PHE A 10 28.67 41.69 13.00
C PHE A 10 28.17 40.32 13.48
N LEU A 11 28.01 40.14 14.80
CA LEU A 11 27.46 38.90 15.37
C LEU A 11 25.99 38.69 15.00
N LEU A 12 25.20 39.78 14.93
CA LEU A 12 23.79 39.72 14.54
C LEU A 12 23.62 39.39 13.03
N LEU A 13 24.52 39.90 12.18
CA LEU A 13 24.51 39.57 10.74
C LEU A 13 24.96 38.12 10.47
N LEU A 14 25.88 37.58 11.26
CA LEU A 14 26.37 36.20 11.12
C LEU A 14 25.33 35.16 11.56
N MET A 15 24.48 35.47 12.55
CA MET A 15 23.37 34.58 12.92
C MET A 15 22.18 34.64 11.95
N LEU A 16 21.99 35.75 11.22
CA LEU A 16 20.90 35.87 10.26
C LEU A 16 21.17 35.11 8.95
N THR A 17 22.43 34.87 8.58
CA THR A 17 22.80 34.13 7.36
C THR A 17 22.76 32.62 7.52
N LEU A 18 22.85 32.08 8.75
CA LEU A 18 22.69 30.64 9.00
C LEU A 18 21.22 30.16 8.99
N ALA A 19 20.25 31.08 9.02
CA ALA A 19 18.82 30.74 9.00
C ALA A 19 18.26 30.49 7.58
N TYR A 20 19.00 30.79 6.51
CA TYR A 20 18.50 30.73 5.13
C TYR A 20 18.94 29.51 4.31
N THR A 21 19.71 28.57 4.86
CA THR A 21 20.06 27.31 4.19
C THR A 21 19.08 26.17 4.48
N GLY A 22 17.83 26.50 4.84
CA GLY A 22 16.76 25.56 5.13
C GLY A 22 15.64 25.53 4.10
N CYS A 23 15.94 25.59 2.79
CA CYS A 23 14.96 25.26 1.76
C CYS A 23 15.65 24.68 0.54
N ARG A 24 16.21 23.47 0.68
CA ARG A 24 16.55 22.65 -0.47
C ARG A 24 15.24 22.13 -1.05
N SER A 25 14.85 22.76 -2.15
CA SER A 25 13.95 22.28 -3.20
C SER A 25 13.35 20.89 -2.93
N LEU A 26 12.08 20.88 -2.51
CA LEU A 26 11.19 19.80 -2.91
C LEU A 26 11.13 19.86 -4.45
N GLY A 27 11.99 19.08 -5.10
CA GLY A 27 11.87 18.77 -6.51
C GLY A 27 10.53 18.11 -6.69
N ILE A 28 9.54 18.91 -7.09
CA ILE A 28 8.27 18.44 -7.60
C ILE A 28 8.61 17.78 -8.95
N ASP A 29 8.88 16.48 -8.91
CA ASP A 29 8.99 15.63 -10.09
C ASP A 29 7.58 15.39 -10.63
N LEU A 30 7.04 16.41 -11.30
CA LEU A 30 5.82 16.33 -12.09
C LEU A 30 6.14 15.57 -13.38
N GLY A 31 5.91 14.27 -13.38
CA GLY A 31 5.55 13.58 -14.63
C GLY A 31 6.16 12.20 -14.87
N LYS A 32 7.11 11.71 -14.08
CA LYS A 32 7.58 10.32 -14.22
C LYS A 32 7.68 9.63 -12.87
N MET A 33 6.69 8.79 -12.57
CA MET A 33 6.76 7.87 -11.44
C MET A 33 7.91 6.90 -11.69
N SER A 34 8.91 6.90 -10.80
CA SER A 34 10.05 5.99 -10.93
C SER A 34 9.60 4.54 -10.75
N GLU A 35 10.34 3.59 -11.31
CA GLU A 35 10.12 2.15 -11.09
C GLU A 35 10.02 1.80 -9.60
N THR A 36 10.88 2.45 -8.81
CA THR A 36 10.95 2.35 -7.35
C THR A 36 9.66 2.80 -6.64
N ASP A 37 8.91 3.76 -7.17
CA ASP A 37 7.69 4.24 -6.52
C ASP A 37 6.50 3.30 -6.74
N ALA A 38 6.41 2.67 -7.92
CA ALA A 38 5.42 1.63 -8.18
C ALA A 38 5.65 0.41 -7.28
N GLU A 39 6.91 0.01 -7.08
CA GLU A 39 7.29 -1.09 -6.19
C GLU A 39 6.96 -0.79 -4.70
N LYS A 40 7.24 0.43 -4.24
CA LYS A 40 6.90 0.87 -2.88
C LYS A 40 5.39 0.86 -2.65
N THR A 41 4.62 1.38 -3.61
CA THR A 41 3.15 1.40 -3.54
C THR A 41 2.56 -0.01 -3.63
N LEU A 42 3.15 -0.91 -4.43
CA LEU A 42 2.77 -2.32 -4.47
C LEU A 42 2.97 -2.99 -3.11
N THR A 43 4.17 -2.84 -2.54
CA THR A 43 4.51 -3.37 -1.22
C THR A 43 3.52 -2.90 -0.16
N LYS A 44 3.16 -1.61 -0.20
CA LYS A 44 2.15 -1.04 0.70
C LYS A 44 0.77 -1.68 0.47
N ALA A 45 0.31 -1.76 -0.77
CA ALA A 45 -0.99 -2.34 -1.12
C ALA A 45 -1.11 -3.80 -0.65
N LEU A 46 -0.10 -4.64 -0.94
CA LEU A 46 -0.07 -6.04 -0.52
C LEU A 46 -0.03 -6.20 1.00
N ARG A 47 0.76 -5.36 1.69
CA ARG A 47 0.82 -5.36 3.16
C ARG A 47 -0.53 -4.98 3.76
N THR A 48 -1.19 -3.95 3.23
CA THR A 48 -2.50 -3.52 3.70
C THR A 48 -3.55 -4.58 3.43
N TYR A 49 -3.60 -5.15 2.22
CA TYR A 49 -4.51 -6.25 1.88
C TYR A 49 -4.32 -7.45 2.81
N GLY A 50 -3.08 -7.91 3.00
CA GLY A 50 -2.79 -9.03 3.90
C GLY A 50 -3.13 -8.73 5.36
N ALA A 51 -2.96 -7.48 5.82
CA ALA A 51 -3.40 -7.06 7.15
C ALA A 51 -4.94 -7.07 7.27
N THR A 52 -5.65 -6.57 6.26
CA THR A 52 -7.12 -6.60 6.19
C THR A 52 -7.66 -8.02 6.35
N ILE A 53 -7.09 -8.99 5.62
CA ILE A 53 -7.47 -10.40 5.76
C ILE A 53 -7.09 -10.95 7.14
N ARG A 54 -5.85 -10.75 7.59
CA ARG A 54 -5.36 -11.28 8.88
C ARG A 54 -6.20 -10.83 10.07
N TRP A 55 -6.70 -9.60 10.04
CA TRP A 55 -7.53 -9.03 11.10
C TRP A 55 -9.03 -9.31 10.93
N GLY A 56 -9.41 -10.20 10.01
CA GLY A 56 -10.81 -10.62 9.82
C GLY A 56 -11.70 -9.58 9.15
N LEU A 57 -11.13 -8.52 8.57
CA LEU A 57 -11.87 -7.46 7.88
C LEU A 57 -12.15 -7.86 6.42
N ILE A 58 -12.57 -9.11 6.18
CA ILE A 58 -12.63 -9.72 4.85
C ILE A 58 -13.52 -8.91 3.89
N GLY A 59 -14.65 -8.39 4.38
CA GLY A 59 -15.51 -7.52 3.57
C GLY A 59 -14.80 -6.25 3.06
N GLN A 60 -13.84 -5.71 3.81
CA GLN A 60 -13.06 -4.54 3.37
C GLN A 60 -12.02 -4.89 2.31
N ALA A 61 -11.64 -6.16 2.15
CA ALA A 61 -10.71 -6.59 1.11
C ALA A 61 -11.29 -6.35 -0.30
N TYR A 62 -12.62 -6.32 -0.44
CA TYR A 62 -13.30 -5.98 -1.70
C TYR A 62 -13.07 -4.54 -2.16
N ASN A 63 -12.57 -3.65 -1.28
CA ASN A 63 -12.19 -2.30 -1.68
C ASN A 63 -10.91 -2.24 -2.52
N PHE A 64 -10.15 -3.33 -2.58
CA PHE A 64 -8.96 -3.42 -3.44
C PHE A 64 -9.31 -3.82 -4.87
N LEU A 65 -10.52 -4.32 -5.14
CA LEU A 65 -10.92 -4.70 -6.48
C LEU A 65 -10.96 -3.50 -7.42
N GLU A 66 -10.57 -3.72 -8.66
CA GLU A 66 -10.71 -2.71 -9.70
C GLU A 66 -12.19 -2.31 -9.88
N PRO A 67 -12.48 -1.05 -10.27
CA PRO A 67 -13.83 -0.49 -10.19
C PRO A 67 -14.89 -1.31 -10.94
N GLU A 68 -14.55 -1.80 -12.13
CA GLU A 68 -15.43 -2.60 -13.00
C GLU A 68 -15.80 -3.93 -12.32
N LEU A 69 -14.80 -4.63 -11.77
CA LEU A 69 -15.02 -5.86 -11.04
C LEU A 69 -15.76 -5.63 -9.72
N LYS A 70 -15.42 -4.56 -9.00
CA LYS A 70 -16.10 -4.17 -7.76
C LYS A 70 -17.58 -3.90 -7.96
N ALA A 71 -17.95 -3.25 -9.08
CA ALA A 71 -19.34 -2.91 -9.38
C ALA A 71 -20.25 -4.12 -9.57
N VAL A 72 -19.70 -5.24 -10.08
CA VAL A 72 -20.46 -6.48 -10.33
C VAL A 72 -20.28 -7.52 -9.21
N THR A 73 -19.31 -7.33 -8.31
CA THR A 73 -19.02 -8.29 -7.25
C THR A 73 -19.95 -8.08 -6.05
N LYS A 74 -20.75 -9.09 -5.72
CA LYS A 74 -21.48 -9.13 -4.45
C LYS A 74 -20.54 -9.56 -3.32
N ILE A 75 -20.48 -8.78 -2.24
CA ILE A 75 -19.79 -9.18 -1.01
C ILE A 75 -20.62 -10.27 -0.32
N PRO A 76 -20.05 -11.44 0.03
CA PRO A 76 -20.78 -12.48 0.75
C PRO A 76 -21.30 -12.00 2.11
N ASP A 77 -22.54 -12.35 2.43
CA ASP A 77 -23.22 -11.85 3.63
C ASP A 77 -22.73 -12.50 4.95
N ASN A 78 -22.08 -13.67 4.86
CA ASN A 78 -21.68 -14.51 6.00
C ASN A 78 -20.17 -14.46 6.34
N LEU A 79 -19.46 -13.42 5.88
CA LEU A 79 -18.03 -13.25 6.18
C LEU A 79 -17.77 -13.05 7.67
N ASP A 80 -18.77 -12.58 8.41
CA ASP A 80 -18.71 -12.45 9.84
C ASP A 80 -18.51 -13.80 10.53
N ASN A 81 -19.01 -14.91 9.98
CA ASN A 81 -18.82 -16.27 10.51
C ASN A 81 -17.38 -16.82 10.33
N ILE A 82 -16.51 -16.10 9.63
CA ILE A 82 -15.13 -16.52 9.38
C ILE A 82 -14.18 -15.93 10.43
N LYS A 83 -13.37 -16.78 11.05
CA LYS A 83 -12.21 -16.38 11.85
C LYS A 83 -10.94 -16.78 11.13
N VAL A 84 -10.16 -15.79 10.67
CA VAL A 84 -8.85 -16.05 10.07
C VAL A 84 -7.86 -16.45 11.16
N ALA A 85 -7.25 -17.63 11.00
CA ALA A 85 -6.23 -18.16 11.90
C ALA A 85 -4.82 -17.86 11.38
N HIS A 86 -4.64 -17.85 10.06
CA HIS A 86 -3.34 -17.61 9.43
C HIS A 86 -3.48 -16.95 8.07
N TYR A 87 -2.52 -16.07 7.74
CA TYR A 87 -2.32 -15.50 6.40
C TYR A 87 -0.83 -15.54 6.09
N GLN A 88 -0.45 -16.31 5.08
CA GLN A 88 0.93 -16.52 4.67
C GLN A 88 1.11 -16.22 3.19
N VAL A 89 1.97 -15.25 2.88
CA VAL A 89 2.45 -15.06 1.51
C VAL A 89 3.44 -16.18 1.17
N LEU A 90 3.22 -16.87 0.05
CA LEU A 90 4.04 -18.01 -0.36
C LEU A 90 5.37 -17.59 -1.01
N GLN A 91 5.36 -16.47 -1.72
CA GLN A 91 6.52 -15.95 -2.44
C GLN A 91 6.46 -14.42 -2.56
N SER A 92 7.62 -13.79 -2.76
CA SER A 92 7.70 -12.37 -3.11
C SER A 92 6.85 -12.07 -4.33
N PRO A 93 6.18 -10.90 -4.39
CA PRO A 93 5.36 -10.55 -5.54
C PRO A 93 6.22 -10.46 -6.81
N ILE A 94 5.67 -10.96 -7.91
CA ILE A 94 6.32 -10.89 -9.22
C ILE A 94 5.70 -9.71 -9.97
N MET A 95 6.48 -8.65 -10.17
CA MET A 95 6.06 -7.48 -10.96
C MET A 95 6.50 -7.65 -12.42
N THR A 96 5.64 -7.29 -13.36
CA THR A 96 5.90 -7.36 -14.81
C THR A 96 5.33 -6.13 -15.51
N GLY A 97 5.78 -5.91 -16.75
CA GLY A 97 5.40 -4.74 -17.54
C GLY A 97 6.26 -3.52 -17.26
N GLU A 98 6.15 -2.51 -18.13
CA GLU A 98 6.95 -1.28 -18.09
C GLU A 98 6.05 -0.04 -18.10
N GLY A 99 6.60 1.08 -17.63
CA GLY A 99 5.91 2.36 -17.61
C GLY A 99 4.58 2.31 -16.86
N GLU A 100 3.49 2.56 -17.58
CA GLU A 100 2.12 2.63 -17.07
C GLU A 100 1.40 1.27 -17.06
N ALA A 101 1.88 0.28 -17.82
CA ALA A 101 1.26 -1.04 -17.96
C ALA A 101 1.76 -2.07 -16.92
N LYS A 102 2.07 -1.61 -15.70
CA LYS A 102 2.63 -2.49 -14.66
C LYS A 102 1.56 -3.40 -14.06
N THR A 103 1.91 -4.67 -13.92
CA THR A 103 1.10 -5.68 -13.25
C THR A 103 1.92 -6.44 -12.22
N ALA A 104 1.25 -7.09 -11.27
CA ALA A 104 1.92 -7.93 -10.29
C ALA A 104 1.08 -9.13 -9.88
N THR A 105 1.74 -10.22 -9.50
CA THR A 105 1.08 -11.41 -8.95
C THR A 105 1.65 -11.81 -7.59
N GLN A 106 0.79 -12.33 -6.72
CA GLN A 106 1.16 -12.88 -5.42
C GLN A 106 0.24 -14.05 -5.07
N SER A 107 0.78 -15.08 -4.44
CA SER A 107 -0.03 -16.17 -3.87
C SER A 107 0.07 -16.15 -2.35
N ALA A 108 -1.06 -16.34 -1.68
CA ALA A 108 -1.14 -16.45 -0.23
C ALA A 108 -2.01 -17.63 0.19
N VAL A 109 -1.65 -18.28 1.30
CA VAL A 109 -2.46 -19.27 1.98
C VAL A 109 -3.19 -18.61 3.14
N ILE A 110 -4.50 -18.86 3.22
CA ILE A 110 -5.37 -18.42 4.29
C ILE A 110 -5.87 -19.66 5.03
N LEU A 111 -5.54 -19.77 6.33
CA LEU A 111 -6.17 -20.73 7.23
C LEU A 111 -7.26 -20.01 7.99
N TYR A 112 -8.45 -20.59 8.04
CA TYR A 112 -9.60 -19.99 8.71
C TYR A 112 -10.51 -21.04 9.32
N VAL A 113 -11.34 -20.61 10.26
CA VAL A 113 -12.30 -21.44 10.96
C VAL A 113 -13.69 -20.82 10.81
N PHE A 114 -14.69 -21.66 10.57
CA PHE A 114 -16.09 -21.28 10.71
C PHE A 114 -16.48 -21.24 12.19
N LYS A 115 -16.93 -20.08 12.69
CA LYS A 115 -17.19 -19.89 14.13
C LYS A 115 -18.35 -20.74 14.64
N ASP A 116 -19.39 -20.94 13.84
CA ASP A 116 -20.57 -21.73 14.18
C ASP A 116 -20.28 -23.23 14.34
N ARG A 117 -19.42 -23.80 13.47
CA ARG A 117 -19.16 -25.24 13.40
C ARG A 117 -17.75 -25.68 13.81
N GLN A 118 -16.86 -24.72 14.13
CA GLN A 118 -15.46 -24.95 14.53
C GLN A 118 -14.67 -25.80 13.52
N VAL A 119 -14.98 -25.67 12.22
CA VAL A 119 -14.30 -26.39 11.14
C VAL A 119 -13.19 -25.52 10.56
N GLU A 120 -11.95 -26.02 10.61
CA GLU A 120 -10.80 -25.40 9.95
C GLU A 120 -10.79 -25.71 8.44
N ARG A 121 -10.40 -24.71 7.66
CA ARG A 121 -10.24 -24.79 6.21
C ARG A 121 -8.98 -24.05 5.78
N LYS A 122 -8.49 -24.45 4.61
CA LYS A 122 -7.37 -23.82 3.90
C LYS A 122 -7.87 -23.30 2.55
N LEU A 123 -7.48 -22.07 2.22
CA LEU A 123 -7.78 -21.39 0.96
C LEU A 123 -6.48 -20.89 0.35
N LEU A 124 -6.29 -21.14 -0.95
CA LEU A 124 -5.23 -20.53 -1.74
C LEU A 124 -5.82 -19.28 -2.42
N ASP A 125 -5.20 -18.13 -2.16
CA ASP A 125 -5.52 -16.85 -2.77
C ASP A 125 -4.44 -16.50 -3.79
N GLU A 126 -4.76 -16.65 -5.08
CA GLU A 126 -3.93 -16.25 -6.20
C GLU A 126 -4.35 -14.86 -6.64
N GLN A 127 -3.49 -13.87 -6.44
CA GLN A 127 -3.83 -12.45 -6.56
C GLN A 127 -3.21 -11.89 -7.84
N ALA A 128 -4.01 -11.19 -8.64
CA ALA A 128 -3.57 -10.41 -9.80
C ALA A 128 -3.80 -8.93 -9.53
N TRP A 129 -2.78 -8.12 -9.78
CA TRP A 129 -2.78 -6.69 -9.48
C TRP A 129 -2.37 -5.88 -10.71
N ARG A 130 -2.99 -4.70 -10.86
CA ARG A 130 -2.68 -3.72 -11.91
C ARG A 130 -2.45 -2.36 -11.28
N TYR A 131 -1.44 -1.67 -11.78
CA TYR A 131 -1.13 -0.31 -11.36
C TYR A 131 -2.04 0.69 -12.09
N ILE A 132 -2.56 1.68 -11.37
CA ILE A 132 -3.32 2.82 -11.91
C ILE A 132 -2.42 4.07 -11.79
N PRO A 133 -1.79 4.52 -12.89
CA PRO A 133 -0.82 5.61 -12.86
C PRO A 133 -1.38 6.93 -12.33
N GLU A 134 -2.62 7.26 -12.69
CA GLU A 134 -3.29 8.53 -12.38
C GLU A 134 -3.50 8.68 -10.87
N GLU A 135 -3.87 7.59 -10.23
CA GLU A 135 -4.16 7.52 -8.78
C GLU A 135 -2.96 7.05 -7.95
N LYS A 136 -1.92 6.53 -8.61
CA LYS A 136 -0.73 5.94 -7.99
C LYS A 136 -1.07 4.81 -7.01
N ILE A 137 -2.08 4.01 -7.35
CA ILE A 137 -2.55 2.88 -6.56
C ILE A 137 -2.43 1.57 -7.32
N TRP A 138 -2.50 0.47 -6.56
CA TRP A 138 -2.64 -0.87 -7.11
C TRP A 138 -4.04 -1.39 -6.81
N VAL A 139 -4.68 -1.91 -7.85
CA VAL A 139 -5.99 -2.55 -7.76
C VAL A 139 -5.87 -4.02 -8.11
N ARG A 140 -6.69 -4.84 -7.47
CA ARG A 140 -6.80 -6.27 -7.72
C ARG A 140 -7.77 -6.51 -8.89
N THR A 141 -7.32 -7.25 -9.89
CA THR A 141 -8.04 -7.46 -11.16
C THR A 141 -8.76 -8.80 -11.26
N ASN A 142 -8.69 -9.62 -10.21
CA ASN A 142 -9.37 -10.89 -10.14
C ASN A 142 -10.20 -11.03 -8.85
N PRO A 143 -11.27 -11.84 -8.85
CA PRO A 143 -12.13 -12.01 -7.69
C PRO A 143 -11.37 -12.46 -6.45
N ILE A 144 -11.89 -12.09 -5.28
CA ILE A 144 -11.46 -12.67 -4.00
C ILE A 144 -12.06 -14.08 -3.89
N PRO A 145 -11.28 -15.12 -3.59
CA PRO A 145 -11.80 -16.47 -3.46
C PRO A 145 -12.85 -16.60 -2.34
N GLU A 146 -13.82 -17.47 -2.55
CA GLU A 146 -14.89 -17.72 -1.58
C GLU A 146 -14.42 -18.59 -0.41
N PHE A 147 -14.88 -18.27 0.81
CA PHE A 147 -14.66 -19.07 2.02
C PHE A 147 -15.80 -20.11 2.15
N LYS A 148 -15.49 -21.42 2.10
CA LYS A 148 -16.46 -22.54 1.98
C LYS A 148 -16.24 -23.68 2.99
#